data_AF-X1N0R2-F1
#
_entry.id   AF-X1N0R2-F1
#
_cell.length_a   1.000
_cell.length_b   1.000
_cell.length_c   1.000
_cell.angle_alpha   90.00
_cell.angle_beta   90.00
_cell.angle_gamma   90.00
#
_symmetry.space_group_name_H-M   'P 1'
#
loop_
_entity.id
_entity.type
_entity.pdbx_description
1 polymer ?
#
loop_
_entity_poly.entity_id
_entity_poly.type
_entity_poly.pdbx_seq_one_letter_code
_entity_poly.pdbx_strand_id
1 'polypeptide(L)'
;VKKHKDFIISAEPNLPIEKDLERRDFRCNSIALRLTDNKVIDPFRGASDIKAKKIRLSNPASFPDDPLRILRVARFASVLEFSVDPEIYETSREIDLSGLSVERVNEEIFKILLFSPLPSVGLEELFKLGAIRQLFQELYNLTLSIQDPLFHPEKDKYGNHTVWYHTKLTVDQAKRLSELAQLSQEKKLALLLASLYHDVGKPSTAQWEFKKGRMVITNNGHDVLSEKITKKILSRFRIFSWNGYKLRKTILSLIKCHHRASELWHNT
;
A
#
# COMPACT_ATOMS: atom_id res chain seq x y z
N VAL A 1 -20.51 -17.91 -10.35
CA VAL A 1 -19.65 -17.11 -9.45
C VAL A 1 -19.67 -17.76 -8.08
N LYS A 2 -18.62 -18.49 -7.69
CA LYS A 2 -18.50 -19.08 -6.34
C LYS A 2 -18.42 -17.92 -5.34
N LYS A 3 -19.40 -17.82 -4.44
CA LYS A 3 -19.39 -16.80 -3.38
C LYS A 3 -18.35 -17.19 -2.33
N HIS A 4 -17.55 -16.23 -1.90
CA HIS A 4 -16.41 -16.38 -0.99
C HIS A 4 -16.79 -16.75 0.48
N LYS A 5 -17.99 -17.30 0.71
CA LYS A 5 -18.51 -17.69 2.04
C LYS A 5 -18.75 -19.20 2.20
N ASP A 6 -18.59 -19.98 1.14
CA ASP A 6 -18.75 -21.44 1.18
C ASP A 6 -17.38 -22.12 1.12
N PHE A 7 -16.65 -22.11 2.24
CA PHE A 7 -15.44 -22.94 2.36
C PHE A 7 -15.82 -24.26 3.02
N ILE A 8 -15.62 -25.35 2.29
CA ILE A 8 -15.62 -26.68 2.90
C ILE A 8 -14.32 -26.78 3.69
N ILE A 9 -14.41 -26.69 5.02
CA ILE A 9 -13.26 -26.90 5.89
C ILE A 9 -13.05 -28.41 5.99
N SER A 10 -12.10 -28.93 5.20
CA SER A 10 -11.60 -30.30 5.32
C SER A 10 -10.28 -30.27 6.08
N ALA A 11 -10.22 -30.96 7.21
CA ALA A 11 -8.97 -31.20 7.92
C ALA A 11 -8.38 -32.53 7.44
N GLU A 12 -7.12 -32.50 6.99
CA GLU A 12 -6.37 -33.68 6.58
C GLU A 12 -5.17 -33.86 7.52
N PRO A 13 -5.34 -34.52 8.69
CA PRO A 13 -4.29 -34.63 9.71
C PRO A 13 -3.03 -35.36 9.22
N ASN A 14 -3.19 -36.19 8.18
CA ASN A 14 -2.13 -37.00 7.60
C ASN A 14 -1.56 -36.41 6.30
N LEU A 15 -1.90 -35.16 5.97
CA LEU A 15 -1.33 -34.48 4.80
C LEU A 15 0.20 -34.42 4.96
N PRO A 16 0.99 -34.89 3.96
CA PRO A 16 2.44 -34.77 4.01
C PRO A 16 2.86 -33.31 4.20
N ILE A 17 3.89 -33.08 5.01
CA ILE A 17 4.36 -31.72 5.35
C ILE A 17 4.71 -30.92 4.09
N GLU A 18 5.28 -31.56 3.07
CA GLU A 18 5.62 -30.93 1.79
C GLU A 18 4.37 -30.38 1.09
N LYS A 19 3.23 -31.07 1.21
CA LYS A 19 1.95 -30.64 0.64
C LYS A 19 1.30 -29.51 1.43
N ASP A 20 1.49 -29.47 2.75
CA ASP A 20 1.11 -28.29 3.55
C ASP A 20 1.94 -27.07 3.16
N LEU A 21 3.27 -27.23 3.09
CA LEU A 21 4.19 -26.16 2.72
C LEU A 21 3.93 -25.65 1.28
N GLU A 22 3.50 -26.50 0.36
CA GLU A 22 3.12 -26.12 -1.01
C GLU A 22 1.92 -25.14 -1.04
N ARG A 23 1.00 -25.26 -0.08
CA ARG A 23 -0.21 -24.43 0.03
C ARG A 23 0.06 -23.06 0.65
N ARG A 24 1.28 -22.79 1.12
CA ARG A 24 1.64 -21.50 1.71
C ARG A 24 1.88 -20.43 0.64
N ASP A 25 2.06 -19.20 1.11
CA ASP A 25 2.17 -18.02 0.26
C ASP A 25 3.49 -17.99 -0.54
N PHE A 26 4.63 -18.03 0.16
CA PHE A 26 5.94 -17.84 -0.43
C PHE A 26 6.95 -18.87 0.05
N ARG A 27 7.93 -19.16 -0.79
CA ARG A 27 8.99 -20.14 -0.49
C ARG A 27 9.73 -19.79 0.80
N CYS A 28 10.02 -18.51 1.03
CA CYS A 28 10.64 -18.04 2.27
C CYS A 28 9.82 -18.33 3.54
N ASN A 29 8.49 -18.49 3.43
CA ASN A 29 7.60 -18.88 4.52
C ASN A 29 7.22 -20.37 4.51
N SER A 30 7.78 -21.13 3.57
CA SER A 30 7.48 -22.55 3.32
C SER A 30 8.63 -23.44 3.78
N ILE A 31 9.11 -23.14 5.00
CA ILE A 31 10.17 -23.85 5.71
C ILE A 31 9.58 -24.32 7.04
N ALA A 32 9.83 -25.58 7.42
CA ALA A 32 9.42 -26.13 8.70
C ALA A 32 10.62 -26.64 9.50
N LEU A 33 10.48 -26.61 10.83
CA LEU A 33 11.42 -27.25 11.76
C LEU A 33 10.70 -28.42 12.44
N ARG A 34 11.23 -29.62 12.28
CA ARG A 34 10.73 -30.80 13.00
C ARG A 34 11.22 -30.75 14.44
N LEU A 35 10.31 -30.68 15.40
CA LEU A 35 10.65 -30.46 16.81
C LEU A 35 11.34 -31.65 17.49
N THR A 36 11.17 -32.87 16.98
CA THR A 36 11.74 -34.08 17.58
C THR A 36 13.24 -34.20 17.38
N ASP A 37 13.78 -33.66 16.28
CA ASP A 37 15.19 -33.78 15.91
C ASP A 37 15.81 -32.48 15.37
N ASN A 38 15.07 -31.37 15.45
CA ASN A 38 15.45 -30.06 14.90
C ASN A 38 15.82 -30.10 13.41
N LYS A 39 15.32 -31.08 12.64
CA LYS A 39 15.56 -31.14 11.21
C LYS A 39 14.77 -30.05 10.48
N VAL A 40 15.47 -29.26 9.67
CA VAL A 40 14.85 -28.30 8.76
C VAL A 40 14.30 -29.02 7.53
N ILE A 41 13.06 -28.73 7.19
CA ILE A 41 12.33 -29.23 6.02
C ILE A 41 12.09 -28.03 5.11
N ASP A 42 12.84 -27.96 4.01
CA ASP A 42 12.80 -26.86 3.03
C ASP A 42 12.70 -27.40 1.59
N PRO A 43 11.54 -27.97 1.20
CA PRO A 43 11.37 -28.59 -0.12
C PRO A 43 11.42 -27.57 -1.28
N PHE A 44 11.14 -26.29 -1.01
CA PHE A 44 11.07 -25.24 -2.04
C PHE A 44 12.31 -24.32 -2.07
N ARG A 45 13.34 -24.60 -1.26
CA ARG A 45 14.57 -23.80 -1.14
C ARG A 45 14.31 -22.37 -0.64
N GLY A 46 13.34 -22.21 0.25
CA GLY A 46 13.02 -20.95 0.90
C GLY A 46 14.21 -20.33 1.63
N ALA A 47 15.11 -21.12 2.21
CA ALA A 47 16.32 -20.61 2.85
C ALA A 47 17.24 -19.90 1.85
N SER A 48 17.30 -20.39 0.60
CA SER A 48 18.04 -19.75 -0.47
C SER A 48 17.39 -18.42 -0.88
N ASP A 49 16.05 -18.37 -0.92
CA ASP A 49 15.31 -17.15 -1.23
C ASP A 49 15.43 -16.07 -0.14
N ILE A 50 15.45 -16.47 1.14
CA ILE A 50 15.74 -15.57 2.26
C ILE A 50 17.15 -14.99 2.11
N LYS A 51 18.15 -15.84 1.84
CA LYS A 51 19.54 -15.39 1.62
C LYS A 51 19.66 -14.44 0.43
N ALA A 52 18.89 -14.69 -0.63
CA ALA A 52 18.84 -13.85 -1.82
C ALA A 52 17.90 -12.63 -1.69
N LYS A 53 17.21 -12.47 -0.57
CA LYS A 53 16.15 -11.46 -0.37
C LYS A 53 15.16 -11.41 -1.54
N LYS A 54 14.58 -12.57 -1.89
CA LYS A 54 13.64 -12.70 -3.01
C LYS A 54 12.30 -13.31 -2.56
N ILE A 55 11.20 -12.73 -3.03
CA ILE A 55 9.84 -13.24 -2.85
C ILE A 55 9.50 -14.10 -4.06
N ARG A 56 9.30 -15.39 -3.82
CA ARG A 56 8.86 -16.38 -4.81
C ARG A 56 7.64 -17.13 -4.30
N LEU A 57 6.70 -17.45 -5.19
CA LEU A 57 5.56 -18.29 -4.85
C LEU A 57 6.01 -19.73 -4.57
N SER A 58 5.42 -20.34 -3.54
CA SER A 58 5.64 -21.76 -3.25
C SER A 58 5.06 -22.62 -4.35
N ASN A 59 3.82 -22.31 -4.75
CA ASN A 59 3.14 -22.92 -5.88
C ASN A 59 2.38 -21.82 -6.66
N PRO A 60 2.83 -21.46 -7.88
CA PRO A 60 2.14 -20.48 -8.71
C PRO A 60 0.66 -20.81 -8.97
N ALA A 61 0.31 -22.10 -9.05
CA ALA A 61 -1.07 -22.53 -9.31
C ALA A 61 -2.03 -22.26 -8.14
N SER A 62 -1.53 -22.11 -6.90
CA SER A 62 -2.35 -21.81 -5.72
C SER A 62 -2.44 -20.31 -5.41
N PHE A 63 -1.79 -19.46 -6.19
CA PHE A 63 -1.81 -18.02 -5.97
C PHE A 63 -3.22 -17.40 -6.03
N PRO A 64 -4.12 -17.83 -6.95
CA PRO A 64 -5.51 -17.35 -6.97
C PRO A 64 -6.37 -17.80 -5.77
N ASP A 65 -5.96 -18.85 -5.03
CA ASP A 65 -6.76 -19.41 -3.93
C ASP A 65 -6.84 -18.49 -2.70
N ASP A 66 -5.83 -17.62 -2.49
CA ASP A 66 -5.85 -16.57 -1.48
C ASP A 66 -5.32 -15.26 -2.06
N PRO A 67 -6.21 -14.42 -2.64
CA PRO A 67 -5.84 -13.16 -3.28
C PRO A 67 -5.13 -12.17 -2.34
N LEU A 68 -5.23 -12.35 -1.01
CA LEU A 68 -4.51 -11.51 -0.04
C LEU A 68 -2.98 -11.62 -0.22
N ARG A 69 -2.48 -12.73 -0.77
CA ARG A 69 -1.06 -12.93 -1.04
C ARG A 69 -0.49 -11.80 -1.90
N ILE A 70 -1.27 -11.20 -2.80
CA ILE A 70 -0.84 -10.03 -3.59
C ILE A 70 -0.46 -8.85 -2.68
N LEU A 71 -1.30 -8.53 -1.68
CA LEU A 71 -0.99 -7.47 -0.73
C LEU A 71 0.21 -7.84 0.15
N ARG A 72 0.35 -9.13 0.51
CA ARG A 72 1.50 -9.63 1.27
C ARG A 72 2.81 -9.52 0.48
N VAL A 73 2.81 -9.70 -0.84
CA VAL A 73 3.99 -9.46 -1.70
C VAL A 73 4.47 -8.03 -1.50
N ALA A 74 3.59 -7.04 -1.67
CA ALA A 74 3.93 -5.64 -1.51
C ALA A 74 4.43 -5.32 -0.08
N ARG A 75 3.81 -5.91 0.94
CA ARG A 75 4.25 -5.78 2.32
C ARG A 75 5.63 -6.38 2.55
N PHE A 76 5.90 -7.60 2.10
CA PHE A 76 7.22 -8.21 2.29
C PHE A 76 8.29 -7.50 1.49
N ALA A 77 7.98 -7.00 0.30
CA ALA A 77 8.93 -6.26 -0.51
C ALA A 77 9.40 -4.97 0.18
N SER A 78 8.50 -4.32 0.93
CA SER A 78 8.77 -3.07 1.62
C SER A 78 9.25 -3.22 3.06
N VAL A 79 8.68 -4.14 3.83
CA VAL A 79 9.04 -4.37 5.25
C VAL A 79 10.32 -5.19 5.39
N LEU A 80 10.53 -6.20 4.54
CA LEU A 80 11.72 -7.04 4.57
C LEU A 80 12.79 -6.61 3.57
N GLU A 81 12.47 -5.64 2.70
CA GLU A 81 13.34 -5.16 1.62
C GLU A 81 13.73 -6.30 0.65
N PHE A 82 12.77 -7.17 0.34
CA PHE A 82 12.96 -8.27 -0.62
C PHE A 82 12.53 -7.86 -2.03
N SER A 83 13.24 -8.36 -3.04
CA SER A 83 12.85 -8.23 -4.44
C SER A 83 11.70 -9.20 -4.79
N VAL A 84 10.79 -8.78 -5.67
CA VAL A 84 9.67 -9.62 -6.14
C VAL A 84 10.11 -10.39 -7.38
N ASP A 85 9.80 -11.69 -7.47
CA ASP A 85 10.01 -12.45 -8.70
C ASP A 85 9.11 -11.90 -9.84
N PRO A 86 9.65 -11.52 -11.01
CA PRO A 86 8.85 -10.89 -12.06
C PRO A 86 7.63 -11.69 -12.53
N GLU A 87 7.68 -13.02 -12.45
CA GLU A 87 6.55 -13.91 -12.78
C GLU A 87 5.29 -13.60 -11.97
N ILE A 88 5.44 -13.06 -10.75
CA ILE A 88 4.31 -12.71 -9.88
C ILE A 88 3.47 -11.58 -10.49
N TYR A 89 4.07 -10.64 -11.21
CA TYR A 89 3.36 -9.46 -11.72
C TYR A 89 2.36 -9.80 -12.84
N GLU A 90 2.64 -10.82 -13.64
CA GLU A 90 1.75 -11.24 -14.72
C GLU A 90 0.50 -11.89 -14.12
N THR A 91 0.68 -12.88 -13.25
CA THR A 91 -0.42 -13.59 -12.59
C THR A 91 -1.21 -12.67 -11.66
N SER A 92 -0.56 -11.74 -10.95
CA SER A 92 -1.26 -10.90 -9.97
C SER A 92 -2.32 -9.98 -10.59
N ARG A 93 -2.13 -9.56 -11.84
CA ARG A 93 -3.03 -8.63 -12.52
C ARG A 93 -4.34 -9.29 -12.95
N GLU A 94 -4.37 -10.61 -13.08
CA GLU A 94 -5.54 -11.39 -13.47
C GLU A 94 -6.39 -11.84 -12.28
N ILE A 95 -5.81 -11.83 -11.07
CA ILE A 95 -6.50 -12.23 -9.84
C ILE A 95 -7.43 -11.10 -9.37
N ASP A 96 -8.70 -11.44 -9.16
CA ASP A 96 -9.72 -10.54 -8.62
C ASP A 96 -9.55 -10.34 -7.11
N LEU A 97 -9.38 -9.09 -6.69
CA LEU A 97 -9.24 -8.69 -5.28
C LEU A 97 -10.57 -8.25 -4.64
N SER A 98 -11.66 -8.13 -5.40
CA SER A 98 -12.94 -7.58 -4.93
C SER A 98 -13.59 -8.40 -3.81
N GLY A 99 -13.25 -9.69 -3.72
CA GLY A 99 -13.72 -10.60 -2.67
C GLY A 99 -13.01 -10.47 -1.32
N LEU A 100 -11.92 -9.69 -1.23
CA LEU A 100 -11.17 -9.54 0.02
C LEU A 100 -11.97 -8.74 1.06
N SER A 101 -11.91 -9.18 2.31
CA SER A 101 -12.49 -8.40 3.41
C SER A 101 -11.69 -7.11 3.63
N VAL A 102 -12.40 -6.02 3.89
CA VAL A 102 -11.78 -4.71 4.10
C VAL A 102 -10.84 -4.70 5.30
N GLU A 103 -11.12 -5.53 6.31
CA GLU A 103 -10.29 -5.68 7.50
C GLU A 103 -8.92 -6.30 7.14
N ARG A 104 -8.89 -7.37 6.33
CA ARG A 104 -7.63 -8.00 5.87
C ARG A 104 -6.85 -7.07 4.96
N VAL A 105 -7.53 -6.31 4.09
CA VAL A 105 -6.88 -5.28 3.27
C VAL A 105 -6.24 -4.21 4.15
N ASN A 106 -6.98 -3.68 5.12
CA ASN A 106 -6.47 -2.65 6.04
C ASN A 106 -5.25 -3.14 6.82
N GLU A 107 -5.24 -4.38 7.31
CA GLU A 107 -4.09 -4.94 8.03
C GLU A 107 -2.82 -4.90 7.19
N GLU A 108 -2.89 -5.28 5.91
CA GLU A 108 -1.72 -5.27 5.03
C GLU A 108 -1.26 -3.84 4.70
N ILE A 109 -2.20 -2.93 4.43
CA ILE A 109 -1.87 -1.50 4.20
C ILE A 109 -1.27 -0.86 5.46
N PHE A 110 -1.83 -1.10 6.64
CA PHE A 110 -1.33 -0.53 7.89
C PHE A 110 0.07 -1.05 8.20
N LYS A 111 0.34 -2.34 7.97
CA LYS A 111 1.69 -2.89 8.12
C LYS A 111 2.68 -2.27 7.14
N ILE A 112 2.30 -2.06 5.88
CA ILE A 112 3.15 -1.35 4.90
C ILE A 112 3.48 0.06 5.43
N LEU A 113 2.48 0.83 5.82
CA LEU A 113 2.69 2.21 6.28
C LEU A 113 3.51 2.27 7.58
N LEU A 114 3.20 1.42 8.56
CA LEU A 114 3.79 1.49 9.89
C LEU A 114 5.17 0.87 9.99
N PHE A 115 5.44 -0.22 9.26
CA PHE A 115 6.62 -1.06 9.49
C PHE A 115 7.62 -1.05 8.34
N SER A 116 7.26 -0.54 7.16
CA SER A 116 8.26 -0.38 6.10
C SER A 116 9.24 0.75 6.44
N PRO A 117 10.55 0.56 6.24
CA PRO A 117 11.51 1.67 6.30
C PRO A 117 11.15 2.76 5.29
N LEU A 118 10.71 2.35 4.09
CA LEU A 118 10.27 3.22 3.01
C LEU A 118 8.90 2.77 2.47
N PRO A 119 7.77 3.28 3.01
CA PRO A 119 6.43 2.87 2.59
C PRO A 119 6.16 3.01 1.09
N SER A 120 6.80 3.96 0.41
CA SER A 120 6.67 4.12 -1.05
C SER A 120 7.04 2.88 -1.85
N VAL A 121 7.95 2.03 -1.36
CA VAL A 121 8.28 0.74 -1.99
C VAL A 121 7.05 -0.16 -2.02
N GLY A 122 6.34 -0.28 -0.90
CA GLY A 122 5.16 -1.13 -0.80
C GLY A 122 4.01 -0.58 -1.64
N LEU A 123 3.82 0.75 -1.63
CA LEU A 123 2.84 1.41 -2.48
C LEU A 123 3.13 1.23 -3.97
N GLU A 124 4.39 1.29 -4.37
CA GLU A 124 4.83 1.03 -5.76
C GLU A 124 4.60 -0.43 -6.15
N GLU A 125 4.89 -1.39 -5.26
CA GLU A 125 4.59 -2.80 -5.53
C GLU A 125 3.08 -3.06 -5.65
N LEU A 126 2.25 -2.46 -4.79
CA LEU A 126 0.79 -2.51 -4.94
C LEU A 126 0.33 -1.97 -6.30
N PHE A 127 0.99 -0.93 -6.83
CA PHE A 127 0.70 -0.40 -8.16
C PHE A 127 1.08 -1.40 -9.26
N LYS A 128 2.32 -1.92 -9.25
CA LYS A 128 2.82 -2.89 -10.25
C LYS A 128 2.01 -4.18 -10.28
N LEU A 129 1.57 -4.65 -9.12
CA LEU A 129 0.76 -5.85 -8.93
C LEU A 129 -0.70 -5.66 -9.39
N GLY A 130 -1.14 -4.42 -9.66
CA GLY A 130 -2.51 -4.09 -10.05
C GLY A 130 -3.47 -3.85 -8.89
N ALA A 131 -3.02 -3.99 -7.64
CA ALA A 131 -3.86 -3.85 -6.45
C ALA A 131 -4.38 -2.41 -6.26
N ILE A 132 -3.57 -1.39 -6.57
CA ILE A 132 -4.01 0.02 -6.51
C ILE A 132 -5.21 0.26 -7.42
N ARG A 133 -5.18 -0.28 -8.65
CA ARG A 133 -6.28 -0.10 -9.62
C ARG A 133 -7.56 -0.79 -9.17
N GLN A 134 -7.47 -1.99 -8.59
CA GLN A 134 -8.65 -2.75 -8.18
C GLN A 134 -9.29 -2.25 -6.88
N LEU A 135 -8.48 -1.86 -5.89
CA LEU A 135 -8.96 -1.57 -4.52
C LEU A 135 -9.00 -0.08 -4.19
N PHE A 136 -8.14 0.73 -4.81
CA PHE A 136 -7.87 2.12 -4.45
C PHE A 136 -7.94 3.03 -5.68
N GLN A 137 -9.10 3.04 -6.36
CA GLN A 137 -9.31 3.84 -7.58
C GLN A 137 -8.91 5.31 -7.42
N GLU A 138 -9.16 5.89 -6.24
CA GLU A 138 -8.80 7.27 -5.93
C GLU A 138 -7.27 7.50 -5.93
N LEU A 139 -6.49 6.51 -5.49
CA LEU A 139 -5.02 6.54 -5.58
C LEU A 139 -4.54 6.25 -7.00
N TYR A 140 -5.21 5.35 -7.72
CA TYR A 140 -4.90 5.08 -9.13
C TYR A 140 -5.02 6.35 -9.98
N ASN A 141 -6.04 7.19 -9.73
CA ASN A 141 -6.20 8.46 -10.44
C ASN A 141 -5.01 9.41 -10.26
N LEU A 142 -4.28 9.34 -9.13
CA LEU A 142 -3.07 10.14 -8.92
C LEU A 142 -1.93 9.75 -9.87
N THR A 143 -1.92 8.49 -10.33
CA THR A 143 -0.92 7.97 -11.28
C THR A 143 -1.12 8.53 -12.68
N LEU A 144 -2.35 8.94 -13.00
CA LEU A 144 -2.75 9.51 -14.28
C LEU A 144 -2.72 11.05 -14.29
N SER A 145 -2.51 11.67 -13.12
CA SER A 145 -2.53 13.12 -12.96
C SER A 145 -1.10 13.66 -12.90
N ILE A 146 -0.78 14.53 -13.85
CA ILE A 146 0.47 15.31 -13.85
C ILE A 146 0.31 16.59 -13.01
N GLN A 147 1.44 17.15 -12.59
CA GLN A 147 1.55 18.39 -11.83
C GLN A 147 2.47 19.38 -12.55
N ASP A 148 2.37 20.65 -12.15
CA ASP A 148 3.23 21.70 -12.68
C ASP A 148 4.69 21.50 -12.24
N PRO A 149 5.64 21.35 -13.17
CA PRO A 149 7.02 20.98 -12.84
C PRO A 149 7.82 22.08 -12.14
N LEU A 150 7.36 23.35 -12.15
CA LEU A 150 8.03 24.41 -11.38
C LEU A 150 7.68 24.35 -9.90
N PHE A 151 6.44 23.96 -9.58
CA PHE A 151 5.99 23.83 -8.18
C PHE A 151 6.23 22.42 -7.62
N HIS A 152 6.24 21.42 -8.51
CA HIS A 152 6.45 20.01 -8.22
C HIS A 152 7.63 19.46 -9.06
N PRO A 153 8.88 19.83 -8.74
CA PRO A 153 10.06 19.46 -9.53
C PRO A 153 10.42 17.97 -9.44
N GLU A 154 9.85 17.24 -8.49
CA GLU A 154 10.04 15.82 -8.31
C GLU A 154 9.63 15.00 -9.55
N LYS A 155 10.45 14.00 -9.90
CA LYS A 155 10.24 13.16 -11.08
C LYS A 155 10.27 11.69 -10.71
N ASP A 156 9.33 10.93 -11.26
CA ASP A 156 9.42 9.48 -11.22
C ASP A 156 10.59 8.95 -12.06
N LYS A 157 10.81 7.63 -12.02
CA LYS A 157 11.90 6.96 -12.76
C LYS A 157 11.82 7.11 -14.29
N TYR A 158 10.69 7.57 -14.81
CA TYR A 158 10.47 7.84 -16.23
C TYR A 158 10.50 9.34 -16.56
N GLY A 159 10.76 10.20 -15.58
CA GLY A 159 10.84 11.65 -15.75
C GLY A 159 9.52 12.40 -15.59
N ASN A 160 8.43 11.73 -15.16
CA ASN A 160 7.13 12.37 -15.03
C ASN A 160 6.91 13.03 -13.66
N HIS A 161 6.23 14.17 -13.66
CA HIS A 161 5.84 14.93 -12.47
C HIS A 161 4.42 14.56 -12.02
N THR A 162 4.21 13.33 -11.54
CA THR A 162 2.86 12.86 -11.18
C THR A 162 2.48 13.18 -9.74
N VAL A 163 1.17 13.33 -9.49
CA VAL A 163 0.63 13.44 -8.12
C VAL A 163 0.96 12.18 -7.31
N TRP A 164 0.98 11.01 -7.95
CA TRP A 164 1.35 9.76 -7.29
C TRP A 164 2.80 9.75 -6.79
N TYR A 165 3.74 10.20 -7.61
CA TYR A 165 5.15 10.25 -7.20
C TYR A 165 5.36 11.21 -6.03
N HIS A 166 4.76 12.41 -6.10
CA HIS A 166 4.69 13.35 -4.98
C HIS A 166 4.13 12.70 -3.71
N THR A 167 2.95 12.07 -3.83
CA THR A 167 2.27 11.40 -2.70
C THR A 167 3.16 10.39 -2.01
N LYS A 168 3.86 9.55 -2.78
CA LYS A 168 4.79 8.55 -2.23
C LYS A 168 5.94 9.21 -1.45
N LEU A 169 6.56 10.26 -2.00
CA LEU A 169 7.59 11.02 -1.30
C LEU A 169 7.06 11.63 0.00
N THR A 170 5.86 12.21 -0.02
CA THR A 170 5.22 12.79 1.15
C THR A 170 4.96 11.75 2.24
N VAL A 171 4.54 10.53 1.87
CA VAL A 171 4.38 9.42 2.85
C VAL A 171 5.71 9.00 3.46
N ASP A 172 6.79 8.93 2.68
CA ASP A 172 8.12 8.59 3.19
C ASP A 172 8.65 9.67 4.16
N GLN A 173 8.46 10.95 3.82
CA GLN A 173 8.82 12.05 4.73
C GLN A 173 7.98 12.02 6.01
N ALA A 174 6.67 11.78 5.89
CA ALA A 174 5.80 11.63 7.04
C ALA A 174 6.22 10.48 7.96
N LYS A 175 6.64 9.34 7.39
CA LYS A 175 7.21 8.21 8.13
C LYS A 175 8.43 8.63 8.92
N ARG A 176 9.42 9.24 8.28
CA ARG A 176 10.64 9.72 8.94
C ARG A 176 10.33 10.72 10.05
N LEU A 177 9.51 11.73 9.76
CA LEU A 177 9.15 12.76 10.74
C LEU A 177 8.36 12.20 11.93
N SER A 178 7.48 11.22 11.70
CA SER A 178 6.74 10.57 12.78
C SER A 178 7.63 9.81 13.77
N GLU A 179 8.76 9.29 13.30
CA GLU A 179 9.75 8.58 14.11
C GLU A 179 10.62 9.54 14.88
N LEU A 180 11.11 10.60 14.23
CA LEU A 180 11.85 11.68 14.88
C LEU A 180 11.03 12.34 15.99
N ALA A 181 9.73 12.55 15.76
CA ALA A 181 8.80 13.09 16.74
C ALA A 181 8.29 12.05 17.76
N GLN A 182 8.76 10.80 17.69
CA GLN A 182 8.38 9.69 18.57
C GLN A 182 6.86 9.54 18.74
N LEU A 183 6.12 9.68 17.65
CA LEU A 183 4.66 9.57 17.68
C LEU A 183 4.23 8.14 18.05
N SER A 184 3.16 8.03 18.85
CA SER A 184 2.49 6.75 19.08
C SER A 184 2.06 6.12 17.76
N GLN A 185 1.90 4.79 17.73
CA GLN A 185 1.54 4.06 16.51
C GLN A 185 0.23 4.59 15.89
N GLU A 186 -0.74 4.98 16.71
CA GLU A 186 -2.03 5.50 16.26
C GLU A 186 -1.89 6.88 15.59
N LYS A 187 -1.10 7.77 16.19
CA LYS A 187 -0.82 9.10 15.62
C LYS A 187 0.02 8.99 14.36
N LYS A 188 0.99 8.08 14.35
CA LYS A 188 1.82 7.75 13.18
C LYS A 188 0.95 7.25 12.03
N LEU A 189 0.08 6.28 12.28
CA LEU A 189 -0.85 5.77 11.26
C LEU A 189 -1.78 6.87 10.74
N ALA A 190 -2.28 7.74 11.61
CA ALA A 190 -3.12 8.87 11.22
C ALA A 190 -2.39 9.83 10.27
N LEU A 191 -1.14 10.18 10.61
CA LEU A 191 -0.30 11.02 9.78
C LEU A 191 -0.02 10.37 8.41
N LEU A 192 0.36 9.10 8.40
CA LEU A 192 0.69 8.37 7.17
C LEU A 192 -0.52 8.21 6.24
N LEU A 193 -1.69 7.89 6.79
CA LEU A 193 -2.93 7.84 6.00
C LEU A 193 -3.34 9.24 5.51
N ALA A 194 -3.17 10.28 6.32
CA ALA A 194 -3.41 11.65 5.87
C ALA A 194 -2.46 12.03 4.72
N SER A 195 -1.16 11.74 4.83
CA SER A 195 -0.18 11.95 3.77
C SER A 195 -0.49 11.17 2.50
N LEU A 196 -0.94 9.92 2.61
CA LEU A 196 -1.32 9.10 1.46
C LEU A 196 -2.51 9.68 0.70
N TYR A 197 -3.43 10.35 1.40
CA TYR A 197 -4.68 10.83 0.82
C TYR A 197 -4.79 12.36 0.70
N HIS A 198 -3.78 13.14 1.08
CA HIS A 198 -3.89 14.61 1.15
C HIS A 198 -4.25 15.27 -0.18
N ASP A 199 -3.80 14.67 -1.29
CA ASP A 199 -3.90 15.21 -2.64
C ASP A 199 -4.89 14.46 -3.56
N VAL A 200 -5.72 13.55 -3.03
CA VAL A 200 -6.67 12.80 -3.87
C VAL A 200 -7.72 13.65 -4.58
N GLY A 201 -7.90 14.90 -4.17
CA GLY A 201 -8.73 15.89 -4.84
C GLY A 201 -8.11 16.46 -6.11
N LYS A 202 -6.78 16.45 -6.26
CA LYS A 202 -6.07 17.09 -7.38
C LYS A 202 -6.55 16.63 -8.76
N PRO A 203 -6.70 15.32 -9.04
CA PRO A 203 -7.15 14.87 -10.37
C PRO A 203 -8.49 15.47 -10.80
N SER A 204 -9.40 15.71 -9.86
CA SER A 204 -10.75 16.24 -10.13
C SER A 204 -10.83 17.77 -10.16
N THR A 205 -9.80 18.47 -9.70
CA THR A 205 -9.74 19.94 -9.67
C THR A 205 -8.66 20.52 -10.59
N ALA A 206 -7.94 19.67 -11.32
CA ALA A 206 -6.89 20.08 -12.23
C ALA A 206 -7.47 20.99 -13.33
N GLN A 207 -6.93 22.20 -13.44
CA GLN A 207 -7.25 23.15 -14.49
C GLN A 207 -5.97 23.65 -15.15
N TRP A 208 -6.03 23.82 -16.46
CA TRP A 208 -4.97 24.46 -17.22
C TRP A 208 -5.28 25.95 -17.32
N GLU A 209 -4.36 26.77 -16.82
CA GLU A 209 -4.49 28.22 -16.82
C GLU A 209 -3.24 28.85 -17.42
N PHE A 210 -3.41 29.94 -18.19
CA PHE A 210 -2.29 30.73 -18.67
C PHE A 210 -1.94 31.81 -17.64
N LYS A 211 -0.78 31.66 -16.97
CA LYS A 211 -0.31 32.56 -15.91
C LYS A 211 1.17 32.87 -16.09
N LYS A 212 1.56 34.13 -15.85
CA LYS A 212 2.95 34.59 -15.87
C LYS A 212 3.70 34.15 -17.15
N GLY A 213 3.04 34.24 -18.31
CA GLY A 213 3.64 33.94 -19.61
C GLY A 213 3.76 32.46 -19.98
N ARG A 214 3.17 31.53 -19.23
CA ARG A 214 3.17 30.09 -19.54
C ARG A 214 1.87 29.40 -19.17
N MET A 215 1.66 28.20 -19.70
CA MET A 215 0.64 27.28 -19.21
C MET A 215 1.04 26.73 -17.84
N VAL A 216 0.08 26.68 -16.92
CA VAL A 216 0.22 26.22 -15.53
C VAL A 216 -0.92 25.27 -15.21
N ILE A 217 -0.63 24.22 -14.44
CA ILE A 217 -1.66 23.36 -13.86
C ILE A 217 -1.96 23.86 -12.45
N THR A 218 -3.23 24.15 -12.18
CA THR A 218 -3.74 24.59 -10.88
C THR A 218 -4.74 23.58 -10.33
N ASN A 219 -4.88 23.51 -9.01
CA ASN A 219 -5.78 22.58 -8.32
C ASN A 219 -6.52 23.30 -7.17
N ASN A 220 -7.20 24.40 -7.47
CA ASN A 220 -7.86 25.21 -6.44
C ASN A 220 -8.94 24.39 -5.69
N GLY A 221 -8.95 24.47 -4.35
CA GLY A 221 -9.91 23.76 -3.50
C GLY A 221 -9.74 22.24 -3.43
N HIS A 222 -8.59 21.70 -3.89
CA HIS A 222 -8.35 20.25 -3.85
C HIS A 222 -8.28 19.71 -2.43
N ASP A 223 -7.86 20.51 -1.45
CA ASP A 223 -7.81 20.17 -0.02
C ASP A 223 -9.20 19.82 0.54
N VAL A 224 -10.20 20.66 0.29
CA VAL A 224 -11.60 20.42 0.69
C VAL A 224 -12.15 19.21 -0.04
N LEU A 225 -11.82 19.04 -1.33
CA LEU A 225 -12.26 17.87 -2.09
C LEU A 225 -11.55 16.58 -1.62
N SER A 226 -10.27 16.63 -1.29
CA SER A 226 -9.48 15.53 -0.73
C SER A 226 -10.08 15.06 0.59
N GLU A 227 -10.47 15.97 1.48
CA GLU A 227 -11.16 15.64 2.73
C GLU A 227 -12.47 14.88 2.42
N LYS A 228 -13.29 15.40 1.50
CA LYS A 228 -14.59 14.81 1.12
C LYS A 228 -14.43 13.42 0.50
N ILE A 229 -13.46 13.24 -0.39
CA ILE A 229 -13.14 11.95 -1.03
C ILE A 229 -12.62 10.98 0.04
N THR A 230 -11.66 11.41 0.85
CA THR A 230 -11.07 10.57 1.91
C THR A 230 -12.13 10.11 2.91
N LYS A 231 -13.10 10.95 3.27
CA LYS A 231 -14.22 10.54 4.14
C LYS A 231 -15.02 9.36 3.56
N LYS A 232 -15.20 9.31 2.24
CA LYS A 232 -15.84 8.18 1.56
C LYS A 232 -14.93 6.95 1.56
N ILE A 233 -13.64 7.12 1.26
CA ILE A 233 -12.64 6.03 1.32
C ILE A 233 -12.61 5.39 2.71
N LEU A 234 -12.46 6.19 3.76
CA LEU A 234 -12.43 5.70 5.15
C LEU A 234 -13.74 5.02 5.56
N SER A 235 -14.87 5.41 4.97
CA SER A 235 -16.15 4.73 5.20
C SER A 235 -16.21 3.39 4.47
N ARG A 236 -15.76 3.33 3.20
CA ARG A 236 -15.66 2.10 2.40
C ARG A 236 -14.77 1.06 3.09
N PHE A 237 -13.63 1.49 3.62
CA PHE A 237 -12.69 0.63 4.35
C PHE A 237 -13.01 0.46 5.83
N ARG A 238 -14.15 0.99 6.31
CA ARG A 238 -14.55 0.90 7.73
C ARG A 238 -13.48 1.38 8.73
N ILE A 239 -12.70 2.38 8.35
CA ILE A 239 -11.68 3.00 9.20
C ILE A 239 -12.36 4.11 9.99
N PHE A 240 -12.59 3.89 11.29
CA PHE A 240 -13.19 4.87 12.21
C PHE A 240 -12.21 5.21 13.33
N SER A 241 -11.83 4.20 14.09
CA SER A 241 -10.86 4.25 15.18
C SER A 241 -9.89 3.08 15.06
N TRP A 242 -8.77 3.18 15.77
CA TRP A 242 -7.78 2.10 15.88
C TRP A 242 -7.13 2.19 17.27
N ASN A 243 -7.11 1.09 18.03
CA ASN A 243 -6.68 1.05 19.43
C ASN A 243 -7.30 2.17 20.31
N GLY A 244 -8.60 2.44 20.14
CA GLY A 244 -9.31 3.51 20.87
C GLY A 244 -9.03 4.94 20.38
N TYR A 245 -8.05 5.15 19.49
CA TYR A 245 -7.76 6.46 18.90
C TYR A 245 -8.74 6.81 17.78
N LYS A 246 -9.22 8.06 17.74
CA LYS A 246 -10.21 8.55 16.75
C LYS A 246 -9.56 8.83 15.38
N LEU A 247 -9.07 7.76 14.76
CA LEU A 247 -8.25 7.77 13.55
C LEU A 247 -8.88 8.59 12.40
N ARG A 248 -10.16 8.36 12.07
CA ARG A 248 -10.86 9.08 11.01
C ARG A 248 -10.91 10.58 11.24
N LYS A 249 -11.21 11.02 12.47
CA LYS A 249 -11.33 12.44 12.80
C LYS A 249 -10.00 13.15 12.57
N THR A 250 -8.91 12.56 13.04
CA THR A 250 -7.56 13.12 12.88
C THR A 250 -7.16 13.18 11.41
N ILE A 251 -7.33 12.08 10.65
CA ILE A 251 -6.97 12.05 9.22
C ILE A 251 -7.66 13.17 8.45
N LEU A 252 -8.98 13.31 8.60
CA LEU A 252 -9.75 14.33 7.87
C LEU A 252 -9.32 15.75 8.28
N SER A 253 -9.03 15.98 9.56
CA SER A 253 -8.54 17.27 10.03
C SER A 253 -7.16 17.62 9.48
N LEU A 254 -6.25 16.64 9.37
CA LEU A 254 -4.91 16.86 8.80
C LEU A 254 -5.01 17.19 7.31
N ILE A 255 -5.83 16.44 6.56
CA ILE A 255 -6.02 16.68 5.12
C ILE A 255 -6.65 18.05 4.88
N LYS A 256 -7.69 18.44 5.64
CA LYS A 256 -8.31 19.75 5.46
C LYS A 256 -7.34 20.91 5.68
N CYS A 257 -6.36 20.75 6.57
CA CYS A 257 -5.45 21.83 6.98
C CYS A 257 -4.04 21.68 6.39
N HIS A 258 -3.81 20.81 5.39
CA HIS A 258 -2.45 20.43 5.01
C HIS A 258 -1.62 21.56 4.39
N HIS A 259 -2.25 22.60 3.82
CA HIS A 259 -1.56 23.83 3.39
C HIS A 259 -1.34 24.84 4.51
N ARG A 260 -2.09 24.74 5.61
CA ARG A 260 -2.23 25.82 6.60
C ARG A 260 -0.90 26.23 7.23
N ALA A 261 -0.01 25.26 7.46
CA ALA A 261 1.31 25.54 8.04
C ALA A 261 2.17 26.39 7.08
N SER A 262 2.17 26.07 5.78
CA SER A 262 2.89 26.85 4.77
C SER A 262 2.28 28.23 4.58
N GLU A 263 0.94 28.33 4.56
CA GLU A 263 0.24 29.62 4.51
C GLU A 263 0.61 30.53 5.68
N LEU A 264 0.68 29.99 6.90
CA LEU A 264 1.05 30.77 8.07
C LEU A 264 2.51 31.23 8.01
N TRP A 265 3.42 30.37 7.56
CA TRP A 265 4.85 30.69 7.40
C TRP A 265 5.11 31.76 6.34
N HIS A 266 4.39 31.75 5.22
CA HIS A 266 4.57 32.74 4.16
C HIS A 266 3.91 34.10 4.46
N ASN A 267 2.98 34.15 5.42
CA ASN A 267 2.27 35.37 5.82
C ASN A 267 2.82 36.00 7.11
N THR A 268 3.89 35.44 7.69
CA THR A 268 4.69 36.04 8.77
C THR A 268 5.89 36.77 8.20
#